data_AF-A0A9D7I0G3-F1
#
_entry.id   AF-A0A9D7I0G3-F1
#
_cell.length_a   1.000
_cell.length_b   1.000
_cell.length_c   1.000
_cell.angle_alpha   90.00
_cell.angle_beta   90.00
_cell.angle_gamma   90.00
#
_symmetry.space_group_name_H-M   'P 1'
#
loop_
_entity.id
_entity.type
_entity.pdbx_description
1 polymer ?
#
loop_
_entity_poly.entity_id
_entity_poly.type
_entity_poly.pdbx_seq_one_letter_code
_entity_poly.pdbx_strand_id
1 'polypeptide(L)'
;MLDLIAEYVNNITEGQAKIKMEDVRHHLNETHFTWVQGDKTDGPFYYRIHSPVVLIEFDHQTPVFVYDESNPNSGPVKTHIHTVVRTPNGNDYGKDLLKEHLEKDHKHDKN
;
A
#
# COMPACT_ATOMS: atom_id res chain seq x y z
N MET A 1 -2.42 15.76 0.55
CA MET A 1 -2.04 14.53 -0.18
C MET A 1 -0.55 14.26 -0.07
N LEU A 2 0.31 15.15 -0.57
CA LEU A 2 1.76 14.97 -0.53
C LEU A 2 2.32 14.78 0.88
N ASP A 3 1.84 15.55 1.86
CA ASP A 3 2.28 15.40 3.25
C ASP A 3 1.93 14.04 3.83
N LEU A 4 0.74 13.51 3.49
CA LEU A 4 0.33 12.17 3.90
C LEU A 4 1.21 11.10 3.25
N ILE A 5 1.54 11.23 1.97
CA ILE A 5 2.48 10.31 1.31
C ILE A 5 3.87 10.40 1.95
N ALA A 6 4.32 11.61 2.28
CA ALA A 6 5.61 11.84 2.92
C ALA A 6 5.71 11.17 4.29
N GLU A 7 4.64 11.13 5.08
CA GLU A 7 4.59 10.42 6.37
C GLU A 7 5.02 8.95 6.23
N TYR A 8 4.61 8.31 5.13
CA TYR A 8 5.00 6.93 4.83
C TYR A 8 6.39 6.83 4.24
N VAL A 9 6.68 7.66 3.23
CA VAL A 9 7.93 7.59 2.45
C VAL A 9 9.14 7.99 3.30
N ASN A 10 9.00 8.89 4.28
CA ASN A 10 10.11 9.35 5.11
C ASN A 10 10.61 8.31 6.13
N ASN A 11 10.00 7.12 6.19
CA ASN A 11 10.50 6.01 7.00
C ASN A 11 11.74 5.29 6.40
N ILE A 12 12.24 5.76 5.25
CA ILE A 12 13.50 5.30 4.64
C ILE A 12 14.56 6.40 4.73
N THR A 13 15.81 6.08 4.35
CA THR A 13 16.92 7.05 4.34
C THR A 13 16.55 8.32 3.57
N GLU A 14 16.88 9.50 4.11
CA GLU A 14 16.49 10.81 3.57
C GLU A 14 16.76 10.97 2.06
N GLY A 15 17.93 10.55 1.58
CA GLY A 15 18.27 10.61 0.16
C GLY A 15 17.33 9.77 -0.72
N GLN A 16 16.94 8.59 -0.25
CA GLN A 16 15.99 7.72 -0.95
C GLN A 16 14.56 8.29 -0.88
N ALA A 17 14.17 8.82 0.28
CA ALA A 17 12.86 9.45 0.47
C ALA A 17 12.69 10.67 -0.46
N LYS A 18 13.74 11.48 -0.62
CA LYS A 18 13.74 12.62 -1.55
C LYS A 18 13.48 12.18 -2.99
N ILE A 19 14.22 11.20 -3.48
CA ILE A 19 14.06 10.65 -4.84
C ILE A 19 12.65 10.08 -5.01
N LYS A 20 12.18 9.28 -4.05
CA LYS A 20 10.84 8.69 -4.09
C LYS A 20 9.74 9.74 -4.12
N MET A 21 9.88 10.82 -3.35
CA MET A 21 8.92 11.91 -3.35
C MET A 21 8.98 12.75 -4.63
N GLU A 22 10.13 12.84 -5.32
CA GLU A 22 10.22 13.44 -6.65
C GLU A 22 9.40 12.66 -7.68
N ASP A 23 9.51 11.32 -7.69
CA ASP A 23 8.68 10.45 -8.54
C ASP A 23 7.19 10.63 -8.27
N VAL A 24 6.80 10.69 -6.99
CA VAL A 24 5.40 10.93 -6.58
C VAL A 24 4.90 12.27 -7.10
N ARG A 25 5.71 13.34 -7.00
CA ARG A 25 5.32 14.67 -7.51
C ARG A 25 5.15 14.66 -9.03
N HIS A 26 5.99 13.92 -9.75
CA HIS A 26 5.89 13.78 -11.20
C HIS A 26 4.59 13.08 -11.63
N HIS A 27 4.15 12.07 -10.87
CA HIS A 27 2.93 11.29 -11.16
C HIS A 27 1.71 11.73 -10.33
N LEU A 28 1.72 12.95 -9.78
CA LEU A 28 0.65 13.41 -8.89
C LEU A 28 -0.73 13.43 -9.58
N ASN A 29 -0.76 13.71 -10.88
CA ASN A 29 -1.99 13.71 -11.69
C ASN A 29 -2.58 12.30 -11.90
N GLU A 30 -1.78 11.27 -11.68
CA GLU A 30 -2.17 9.84 -11.74
C GLU A 30 -2.23 9.22 -10.34
N THR A 31 -2.25 10.07 -9.30
CA THR A 31 -2.33 9.63 -7.91
C THR A 31 -3.76 9.76 -7.40
N HIS A 32 -4.32 8.63 -6.97
CA HIS A 32 -5.71 8.52 -6.54
C HIS A 32 -5.80 8.18 -5.06
N PHE A 33 -6.80 8.76 -4.41
CA PHE A 33 -7.14 8.50 -3.02
C PHE A 33 -8.51 7.83 -2.94
N THR A 34 -8.59 6.77 -2.15
CA THR A 34 -9.83 6.06 -1.85
C THR A 34 -9.99 5.95 -0.36
N TRP A 35 -11.22 6.13 0.12
CA TRP A 35 -11.55 6.09 1.54
C TRP A 35 -12.83 5.29 1.74
N VAL A 36 -12.87 4.49 2.80
CA VAL A 36 -14.06 3.77 3.25
C VAL A 36 -14.17 3.88 4.76
N GLN A 37 -15.34 4.27 5.24
CA GLN A 37 -15.69 4.31 6.66
C GLN A 37 -17.18 4.01 6.81
N GLY A 38 -17.57 3.53 7.99
CA GLY A 38 -18.97 3.44 8.38
C GLY A 38 -19.64 4.81 8.61
N ASP A 39 -20.85 4.77 9.15
CA ASP A 39 -21.65 5.96 9.51
C ASP A 39 -21.07 6.76 10.69
N LYS A 40 -20.34 6.08 11.57
CA LYS A 40 -19.70 6.67 12.75
C LYS A 40 -18.38 7.37 12.37
N THR A 41 -18.31 8.67 12.62
CA THR A 41 -17.12 9.49 12.37
C THR A 41 -15.92 9.08 13.23
N ASP A 42 -16.17 8.51 14.40
CA ASP A 42 -15.15 7.97 15.30
C ASP A 42 -14.86 6.48 15.04
N GLY A 43 -15.51 5.85 14.06
CA GLY A 43 -15.33 4.44 13.74
C GLY A 43 -14.01 4.10 13.03
N PRO A 44 -13.72 2.80 12.89
CA PRO A 44 -12.64 2.30 12.03
C PRO A 44 -12.83 2.77 10.58
N PHE A 45 -11.71 2.99 9.90
CA PHE A 45 -11.68 3.41 8.51
C PHE A 45 -10.53 2.75 7.75
N TYR A 46 -10.66 2.73 6.43
CA TYR A 46 -9.65 2.30 5.49
C TYR A 46 -9.39 3.43 4.52
N TYR A 47 -8.12 3.60 4.13
CA TYR A 47 -7.81 4.40 2.95
C TYR A 47 -6.65 3.82 2.16
N ARG A 48 -6.64 4.19 0.88
CA ARG A 48 -5.56 3.85 -0.05
C ARG A 48 -5.16 5.05 -0.87
N ILE A 49 -3.86 5.28 -0.98
CA ILE A 49 -3.25 6.13 -1.98
C ILE A 49 -2.59 5.21 -3.00
N HIS A 50 -2.87 5.38 -4.29
CA HIS A 50 -2.23 4.59 -5.33
C HIS A 50 -1.92 5.44 -6.55
N SER A 51 -0.79 5.14 -7.17
CA SER A 51 -0.26 5.79 -8.37
C SER A 51 0.64 4.78 -9.11
N PRO A 52 1.19 5.13 -10.28
CA PRO A 52 2.18 4.29 -10.94
C PRO A 52 3.44 3.99 -10.10
N VAL A 53 3.78 4.83 -9.11
CA VAL A 53 5.07 4.78 -8.39
C VAL A 53 4.97 4.56 -6.87
N VAL A 54 3.77 4.65 -6.30
CA VAL A 54 3.53 4.38 -4.87
C VAL A 54 2.13 3.84 -4.64
N LEU A 55 2.04 2.84 -3.76
CA LEU A 55 0.80 2.33 -3.17
C LEU A 55 0.95 2.35 -1.66
N ILE A 56 0.05 3.05 -0.98
CA ILE A 56 -0.04 3.11 0.48
C ILE A 56 -1.43 2.65 0.86
N GLU A 57 -1.52 1.67 1.75
CA GLU A 57 -2.77 1.26 2.39
C GLU A 57 -2.68 1.48 3.89
N PHE A 58 -3.78 1.95 4.45
CA PHE A 58 -4.01 2.05 5.88
C PHE A 58 -5.32 1.35 6.19
N ASP A 59 -5.31 0.48 7.18
CA ASP A 59 -6.46 -0.32 7.57
C ASP A 59 -6.52 -0.50 9.09
N HIS A 60 -7.74 -0.54 9.62
CA HIS A 60 -7.98 -1.01 10.98
C HIS A 60 -8.38 -2.48 10.92
N GLN A 61 -7.71 -3.33 11.69
CA GLN A 61 -7.96 -4.77 11.64
C GLN A 61 -8.53 -5.31 12.93
N THR A 62 -9.29 -6.41 12.78
CA THR A 62 -9.74 -7.20 13.92
C THR A 62 -8.53 -7.73 14.69
N PRO A 63 -8.42 -7.51 16.01
CA PRO A 63 -7.34 -8.07 16.80
C PRO A 63 -7.38 -9.60 16.79
N VAL A 64 -6.25 -10.23 16.47
CA VAL A 64 -6.13 -11.70 16.50
C VAL A 64 -5.65 -12.19 17.87
N PHE A 65 -4.87 -11.38 18.60
CA PHE A 65 -4.26 -11.75 19.89
C PHE A 65 -4.87 -11.01 21.11
N VAL A 66 -5.87 -10.16 20.88
CA VAL A 66 -6.63 -9.51 21.95
C VAL A 66 -8.02 -10.13 21.94
N TYR A 67 -8.14 -11.28 22.61
CA TYR A 67 -9.40 -12.01 22.71
C TYR A 67 -10.27 -11.40 23.81
N ASP A 68 -11.48 -11.00 23.44
CA ASP A 68 -12.52 -10.57 24.35
C ASP A 68 -13.66 -11.60 24.31
N GLU A 69 -13.80 -12.39 25.38
CA GLU A 69 -14.86 -13.39 25.52
C GLU A 69 -16.27 -12.77 25.40
N SER A 70 -16.44 -11.51 25.79
CA SER A 70 -17.71 -10.80 25.71
C SER A 70 -18.03 -10.30 24.29
N ASN A 71 -17.03 -10.23 23.42
CA ASN A 71 -17.17 -9.79 22.03
C ASN A 71 -16.23 -10.55 21.08
N PRO A 72 -16.52 -11.83 20.80
CA PRO A 72 -15.66 -12.70 20.00
C PRO A 72 -15.54 -12.28 18.52
N ASN A 73 -16.41 -11.40 18.03
CA ASN A 73 -16.41 -10.88 16.66
C ASN A 73 -16.43 -9.35 16.66
N SER A 74 -15.49 -8.73 17.36
CA SER A 74 -15.41 -7.28 17.54
C SER A 74 -15.24 -6.48 16.24
N GLY A 75 -14.82 -7.14 15.16
CA GLY A 75 -14.51 -6.50 13.88
C GLY A 75 -13.28 -5.60 13.98
N PRO A 76 -13.01 -4.78 12.95
CA PRO A 76 -11.98 -3.74 12.98
C PRO A 76 -12.07 -2.84 14.22
N VAL A 77 -10.93 -2.55 14.87
CA VAL A 77 -10.88 -1.62 16.00
C VAL A 77 -9.81 -0.55 15.78
N LYS A 78 -10.06 0.65 16.33
CA LYS A 78 -9.15 1.80 16.18
C LYS A 78 -7.75 1.59 16.74
N THR A 79 -7.63 0.72 17.74
CA THR A 79 -6.37 0.48 18.46
C THR A 79 -5.45 -0.51 17.74
N HIS A 80 -5.85 -1.04 16.58
CA HIS A 80 -5.06 -2.00 15.82
C HIS A 80 -4.98 -1.60 14.35
N ILE A 81 -3.87 -0.97 14.00
CA ILE A 81 -3.63 -0.37 12.68
C ILE A 81 -2.64 -1.24 11.91
N HIS A 82 -2.94 -1.46 10.64
CA HIS A 82 -2.03 -2.04 9.64
C HIS A 82 -1.77 -1.00 8.56
N THR A 83 -0.53 -0.96 8.09
CA THR A 83 -0.15 -0.12 6.97
C THR A 83 0.76 -0.87 6.03
N VAL A 84 0.59 -0.66 4.73
CA VAL A 84 1.43 -1.23 3.69
C VAL A 84 1.92 -0.11 2.79
N VAL A 85 3.20 -0.15 2.43
CA VAL A 85 3.81 0.76 1.44
C VAL A 85 4.50 -0.09 0.39
N ARG A 86 4.10 0.07 -0.87
CA ARG A 86 4.62 -0.67 -2.03
C ARG A 86 4.92 0.27 -3.18
N THR A 87 5.72 -0.23 -4.10
CA THR A 87 6.07 0.37 -5.38
C THR A 87 5.51 -0.52 -6.49
N PRO A 88 4.42 -0.07 -7.16
CA PRO A 88 3.73 -0.85 -8.18
C PRO A 88 4.55 -1.13 -9.44
N ASN A 89 3.93 -1.83 -10.39
CA ASN A 89 4.44 -2.06 -11.75
C ASN A 89 5.78 -2.79 -11.82
N GLY A 90 5.98 -3.76 -10.92
CA GLY A 90 7.12 -4.66 -10.96
C GLY A 90 8.38 -4.14 -10.27
N ASN A 91 8.26 -3.10 -9.44
CA ASN A 91 9.40 -2.60 -8.69
C ASN A 91 9.67 -3.47 -7.44
N ASP A 92 8.86 -3.40 -6.37
CA ASP A 92 8.88 -4.41 -5.28
C ASP A 92 7.58 -5.24 -5.23
N TYR A 93 6.55 -4.81 -5.97
CA TYR A 93 5.24 -5.44 -6.02
C TYR A 93 4.72 -5.58 -7.45
N GLY A 94 4.09 -6.71 -7.74
CA GLY A 94 3.49 -6.99 -9.05
C GLY A 94 4.49 -7.35 -10.16
N LYS A 95 5.69 -7.84 -9.81
CA LYS A 95 6.67 -8.28 -10.81
C LYS A 95 6.30 -9.63 -11.40
N ASP A 96 6.22 -9.72 -12.73
CA ASP A 96 5.93 -10.96 -13.46
C ASP A 96 7.21 -11.77 -13.68
N LEU A 97 7.64 -12.45 -12.61
CA LEU A 97 8.86 -13.28 -12.62
C LEU A 97 8.75 -14.49 -13.56
N LEU A 98 7.54 -15.01 -13.77
CA LEU A 98 7.32 -16.15 -14.66
C LEU A 98 7.54 -15.73 -16.12
N LYS A 99 6.95 -14.62 -16.54
CA LYS A 99 7.20 -14.06 -17.87
C LYS A 99 8.69 -13.76 -18.07
N GLU A 100 9.34 -13.14 -17.08
CA GLU A 100 10.78 -12.84 -17.15
C GLU A 100 11.62 -14.12 -17.35
N HIS A 101 11.31 -15.20 -16.62
CA HIS A 101 11.98 -16.48 -16.77
C HIS A 101 11.76 -17.10 -18.15
N LEU A 102 10.52 -17.13 -18.64
CA LEU A 102 10.20 -17.68 -19.96
C LEU A 102 10.89 -16.91 -21.09
N GLU A 103 10.99 -15.58 -20.97
CA GLU A 103 11.67 -14.73 -21.95
C GLU A 103 13.20 -14.85 -21.92
N LYS A 104 13.79 -15.28 -20.81
CA LYS A 104 15.25 -15.41 -20.65
C LYS A 104 15.77 -16.81 -20.93
N ASP A 105 15.12 -17.82 -20.36
CA ASP A 105 15.65 -19.18 -20.27
C ASP A 105 14.93 -20.17 -21.20
N HIS A 106 13.72 -19.82 -21.67
CA HIS A 106 12.85 -20.70 -22.44
C HIS A 106 12.22 -20.03 -23.66
N LYS A 107 12.99 -19.16 -24.35
CA LYS A 107 12.62 -18.69 -25.69
C LYS A 107 12.64 -19.87 -26.65
N HIS A 108 11.47 -20.45 -26.89
CA HIS A 108 11.27 -21.37 -27.98
C HIS A 108 11.22 -20.56 -29.28
N ASP A 109 12.20 -20.76 -30.17
CA ASP A 109 12.12 -20.26 -31.53
C ASP A 109 10.86 -20.84 -32.18
N LYS A 110 9.90 -19.97 -32.48
CA LYS A 110 8.75 -20.32 -33.29
C LYS A 110 9.18 -20.26 -34.75
N ASN A 111 9.46 -21.44 -35.31
CA ASN A 111 9.53 -21.65 -36.77
C ASN A 111 8.23 -21.23 -37.45
#